data_AF-A0A9J6GUE7-F1
#
_entry.id   AF-A0A9J6GUE7-F1
#
_cell.length_a   1.000
_cell.length_b   1.000
_cell.length_c   1.000
_cell.angle_alpha   90.00
_cell.angle_beta   90.00
_cell.angle_gamma   90.00
#
_symmetry.space_group_name_H-M   'P 1'
#
loop_
_entity.id
_entity.type
_entity.pdbx_description
1 polymer ?
#
loop_
_entity_poly.entity_id
_entity_poly.type
_entity_poly.pdbx_seq_one_letter_code
_entity_poly.pdbx_strand_id
1 'polypeptide(L)'
;MLDAKERAFYEEKVCLSHARAKQICLDTANQDGTLWQSERKKELLEVFAGSCTRSKRRTNARGLQSSIACIVAAPSQGTKQPLYGRDNEPVALEEYETVHQAKVGRLGLVVAPEVPWLGYSPDGVSSQGNRRVLIEAKCPMLGKETA
;
A
#
# COMPACT_ATOMS: atom_id res chain seq x y z
N MET A 1 22.42 -15.06 5.07
CA MET A 1 22.09 -15.63 3.75
C MET A 1 20.86 -16.49 3.92
N LEU A 2 19.97 -16.53 2.93
CA LEU A 2 18.80 -17.42 2.95
C LEU A 2 19.26 -18.88 2.87
N ASP A 3 18.62 -19.74 3.64
CA ASP A 3 18.77 -21.18 3.49
C ASP A 3 18.09 -21.69 2.21
N ALA A 4 18.25 -22.98 1.90
CA ALA A 4 17.71 -23.56 0.66
C ALA A 4 16.17 -23.51 0.59
N LYS A 5 15.48 -23.66 1.72
CA LYS A 5 14.01 -23.62 1.78
C LYS A 5 13.52 -22.18 1.62
N GLU A 6 14.16 -21.24 2.29
CA GLU A 6 13.86 -19.81 2.20
C GLU A 6 14.09 -19.27 0.80
N ARG A 7 15.19 -19.69 0.14
CA ARG A 7 15.50 -19.31 -1.24
C ARG A 7 14.46 -19.85 -2.22
N ALA A 8 14.12 -21.14 -2.13
CA ALA A 8 13.11 -21.74 -2.99
C ALA A 8 11.75 -21.03 -2.84
N PHE A 9 11.36 -20.72 -1.61
CA PHE A 9 10.15 -19.94 -1.35
C PHE A 9 10.21 -18.55 -1.98
N TYR A 10 11.33 -17.83 -1.82
CA TYR A 10 11.51 -16.50 -2.39
C TYR A 10 11.42 -16.53 -3.92
N GLU A 11 12.12 -17.45 -4.57
CA GLU A 11 12.13 -17.59 -6.03
C GLU A 11 10.76 -18.01 -6.58
N GLU A 12 10.02 -18.87 -5.88
CA GLU A 12 8.72 -19.36 -6.32
C GLU A 12 7.56 -18.39 -6.04
N LYS A 13 7.59 -17.71 -4.89
CA LYS A 13 6.42 -16.98 -4.37
C LYS A 13 6.58 -15.47 -4.35
N VAL A 14 7.81 -14.95 -4.34
CA VAL A 14 8.10 -13.51 -4.19
C VAL A 14 8.65 -12.94 -5.48
N CYS A 15 9.66 -13.56 -6.09
CA CYS A 15 10.22 -13.10 -7.37
C CYS A 15 9.13 -12.99 -8.46
N LEU A 16 9.13 -11.87 -9.16
CA LEU A 16 8.19 -11.61 -10.25
C LEU A 16 8.86 -10.91 -11.43
N SER A 17 8.37 -11.19 -12.62
CA SER A 17 8.78 -10.46 -13.82
C SER A 17 8.04 -9.13 -13.93
N HIS A 18 8.58 -8.20 -14.71
CA HIS A 18 7.92 -6.94 -15.05
C HIS A 18 6.52 -7.16 -15.67
N ALA A 19 6.39 -8.17 -16.53
CA ALA A 19 5.11 -8.52 -17.14
C ALA A 19 4.09 -8.97 -16.07
N ARG A 20 4.53 -9.80 -15.11
CA ARG A 20 3.68 -10.25 -14.02
C ARG A 20 3.30 -9.11 -13.08
N ALA A 21 4.24 -8.22 -12.73
CA ALA A 21 4.00 -7.04 -11.91
C ALA A 21 2.92 -6.15 -12.53
N LYS A 22 3.03 -5.88 -13.83
CA LYS A 22 2.03 -5.13 -14.58
C LYS A 22 0.66 -5.81 -14.55
N GLN A 23 0.62 -7.12 -14.73
CA GLN A 23 -0.64 -7.88 -14.69
C GLN A 23 -1.29 -7.80 -13.30
N ILE A 24 -0.52 -7.95 -12.23
CA ILE A 24 -1.02 -7.79 -10.85
C ILE A 24 -1.63 -6.39 -10.66
N CYS A 25 -0.95 -5.34 -11.12
CA CYS A 25 -1.46 -3.97 -11.03
C CYS A 25 -2.79 -3.78 -11.77
N LEU A 26 -2.96 -4.41 -12.93
CA LEU A 26 -4.21 -4.34 -13.71
C LEU A 26 -5.33 -5.16 -13.07
N ASP A 27 -5.04 -6.41 -12.69
CA ASP A 27 -6.02 -7.34 -12.10
C ASP A 27 -6.53 -6.87 -10.73
N THR A 28 -5.79 -5.98 -10.08
CA THR A 28 -6.12 -5.47 -8.75
C THR A 28 -6.47 -3.99 -8.74
N ALA A 29 -6.85 -3.41 -9.89
CA ALA A 29 -7.13 -1.98 -10.05
C ALA A 29 -8.20 -1.42 -9.09
N ASN A 30 -9.14 -2.25 -8.65
CA ASN A 30 -10.18 -1.88 -7.69
C ASN A 30 -9.69 -1.89 -6.23
N GLN A 31 -8.46 -2.35 -5.99
CA GLN A 31 -7.84 -2.48 -4.67
C GLN A 31 -8.70 -3.27 -3.67
N ASP A 32 -9.46 -4.22 -4.18
CA ASP A 32 -10.35 -5.09 -3.43
C ASP A 32 -10.13 -6.56 -3.81
N GLY A 33 -10.85 -7.44 -3.13
CA GLY A 33 -10.87 -8.87 -3.46
C GLY A 33 -9.68 -9.68 -2.93
N THR A 34 -9.78 -10.99 -3.16
CA THR A 34 -8.87 -11.99 -2.58
C THR A 34 -7.47 -11.93 -3.18
N LEU A 35 -7.37 -11.65 -4.49
CA LEU A 35 -6.08 -11.53 -5.18
C LEU A 35 -5.26 -10.38 -4.59
N TRP A 36 -5.83 -9.17 -4.54
CA TRP A 36 -5.17 -7.99 -3.96
C TRP A 36 -4.72 -8.24 -2.52
N GLN A 37 -5.59 -8.82 -1.68
CA GLN A 37 -5.24 -9.17 -0.30
C GLN A 37 -4.12 -10.22 -0.21
N SER A 38 -4.13 -11.22 -1.11
CA SER A 38 -3.13 -12.30 -1.10
C SER A 38 -1.75 -11.82 -1.55
N GLU A 39 -1.67 -10.99 -2.58
CA GLU A 39 -0.41 -10.39 -3.05
C GLU A 39 0.12 -9.42 -2.00
N ARG A 40 -0.74 -8.61 -1.39
CA ARG A 40 -0.37 -7.69 -0.30
C ARG A 40 0.25 -8.34 0.94
N LYS A 41 -0.05 -9.61 1.21
CA LYS A 41 0.56 -10.35 2.33
C LYS A 41 2.00 -10.76 2.06
N LYS A 42 2.43 -10.79 0.79
CA LYS A 42 3.79 -11.11 0.38
C LYS A 42 4.72 -9.89 0.46
N GLU A 43 4.13 -8.69 0.43
CA GLU A 43 4.83 -7.41 0.36
C GLU A 43 4.87 -6.68 1.71
N LEU A 44 5.99 -6.01 1.99
CA LEU A 44 6.10 -4.99 3.02
C LEU A 44 5.46 -3.69 2.51
N LEU A 45 4.16 -3.55 2.72
CA LEU A 45 3.40 -2.35 2.39
C LEU A 45 3.84 -1.12 3.19
N GLU A 46 3.64 0.07 2.65
CA GLU A 46 3.98 1.39 3.21
C GLU A 46 3.57 1.61 4.69
N VAL A 47 2.52 0.92 5.17
CA VAL A 47 2.13 0.85 6.59
C VAL A 47 3.29 0.39 7.50
N PHE A 48 4.19 -0.45 6.97
CA PHE A 48 5.44 -0.90 7.59
C PHE A 48 6.44 0.25 7.78
N ALA A 49 6.63 1.11 6.77
CA ALA A 49 7.59 2.20 6.82
C ALA A 49 7.26 3.19 7.96
N GLY A 50 5.98 3.52 8.17
CA GLY A 50 5.57 4.40 9.26
C GLY A 50 5.73 3.82 10.68
N SER A 51 5.50 2.51 10.84
CA SER A 51 5.57 1.81 12.15
C SER A 51 6.96 1.33 12.55
N CYS A 52 7.84 1.05 11.58
CA CYS A 52 9.23 0.67 11.82
C CYS A 52 10.13 1.89 12.04
N THR A 53 9.84 3.03 11.42
CA THR A 53 10.70 4.24 11.52
C THR A 53 10.42 5.10 12.75
N ARG A 54 9.19 5.09 13.31
CA ARG A 54 8.82 5.96 14.45
C ARG A 54 9.27 5.47 15.82
N SER A 55 9.61 4.19 15.98
CA SER A 55 9.98 3.64 17.29
C SER A 55 11.47 3.36 17.39
N LYS A 56 12.20 4.24 18.09
CA LYS A 56 13.60 3.98 18.54
C LYS A 56 13.74 2.69 19.38
N ARG A 57 12.62 2.07 19.82
CA ARG A 57 12.60 0.84 20.63
C ARG A 57 12.55 -0.46 19.80
N ARG A 58 12.51 -0.40 18.47
CA ARG A 58 12.27 -1.56 17.58
C ARG A 58 13.49 -2.01 16.75
N THR A 59 14.69 -1.53 17.06
CA THR A 59 15.92 -1.86 16.31
C THR A 59 16.52 -3.24 16.63
N ASN A 60 15.99 -3.97 17.62
CA ASN A 60 16.42 -5.33 17.91
C ASN A 60 15.56 -6.38 17.17
N ALA A 61 16.14 -7.54 16.91
CA ALA A 61 15.53 -8.61 16.11
C ALA A 61 14.13 -9.03 16.63
N ARG A 62 13.93 -9.02 17.96
CA ARG A 62 12.64 -9.36 18.58
C ARG A 62 11.56 -8.32 18.28
N GLY A 63 11.91 -7.03 18.35
CA GLY A 63 11.01 -5.93 18.01
C GLY A 63 10.61 -5.93 16.54
N LEU A 64 11.53 -6.28 15.64
CA LEU A 64 11.26 -6.46 14.22
C LEU A 64 10.32 -7.66 13.99
N GLN A 65 10.62 -8.81 14.60
CA GLN A 65 9.83 -10.03 14.45
C GLN A 65 8.39 -9.87 14.96
N SER A 66 8.19 -9.22 16.11
CA SER A 66 6.83 -8.90 16.60
C SER A 66 6.10 -7.92 15.67
N SER A 67 6.81 -6.99 15.03
CA SER A 67 6.18 -6.05 14.09
C SER A 67 5.73 -6.76 12.80
N ILE A 68 6.58 -7.64 12.26
CA ILE A 68 6.24 -8.50 11.11
C ILE A 68 5.06 -9.40 11.46
N ALA A 69 5.08 -10.07 12.62
CA ALA A 69 4.00 -10.94 13.06
C ALA A 69 2.66 -10.19 13.19
N CYS A 70 2.66 -8.98 13.77
CA CYS A 70 1.46 -8.14 13.82
C CYS A 70 0.93 -7.83 12.41
N ILE A 71 1.79 -7.59 11.43
CA ILE A 71 1.37 -7.22 10.07
C ILE A 71 0.80 -8.42 9.32
N VAL A 72 1.48 -9.56 9.42
CA VAL A 72 1.03 -10.82 8.79
C VAL A 72 -0.27 -11.31 9.42
N ALA A 73 -0.44 -11.12 10.74
CA ALA A 73 -1.57 -11.65 11.49
C ALA A 73 -2.73 -10.64 11.68
N ALA A 74 -2.54 -9.34 11.45
CA ALA A 74 -3.56 -8.33 11.76
C ALA A 74 -4.81 -8.54 10.90
N PRO A 75 -5.97 -8.87 11.50
CA PRO A 75 -7.23 -8.73 10.82
C PRO A 75 -7.56 -7.24 10.69
N SER A 76 -8.12 -6.85 9.55
CA SER A 76 -8.68 -5.51 9.33
C SER A 76 -9.96 -5.34 10.16
N GLN A 77 -9.83 -5.23 11.49
CA GLN A 77 -10.95 -4.89 12.35
C GLN A 77 -11.23 -3.39 12.19
N GLY A 78 -12.35 -3.08 11.54
CA GLY A 78 -12.78 -1.71 11.24
C GLY A 78 -13.09 -0.94 12.51
N THR A 79 -12.15 -0.12 12.97
CA THR A 79 -12.44 0.95 13.94
C THR A 79 -13.17 2.09 13.23
N LYS A 80 -13.73 3.05 14.00
CA LYS A 80 -14.48 4.18 13.41
C LYS A 80 -13.61 5.07 12.50
N GLN A 81 -12.31 5.20 12.78
CA GLN A 81 -11.42 6.07 12.00
C GLN A 81 -11.08 5.52 10.59
N PRO A 82 -10.73 4.24 10.40
CA PRO A 82 -10.54 3.64 9.06
C PRO A 82 -11.79 3.71 8.17
N LEU A 83 -12.98 3.55 8.74
CA LEU A 83 -14.24 3.68 7.98
C LEU A 83 -14.42 5.11 7.47
N TYR A 84 -14.20 6.11 8.32
CA TYR A 84 -14.26 7.51 7.88
C TYR A 84 -13.24 7.82 6.79
N GLY A 85 -12.00 7.35 6.93
CA GLY A 85 -10.97 7.50 5.90
C GLY A 85 -11.44 6.95 4.55
N ARG A 86 -11.86 5.68 4.55
CA ARG A 86 -12.38 4.99 3.35
C ARG A 86 -13.55 5.72 2.70
N ASP A 87 -14.48 6.22 3.51
CA ASP A 87 -15.71 6.83 2.99
C ASP A 87 -15.48 8.27 2.48
N ASN A 88 -14.42 8.97 2.92
CA ASN A 88 -14.12 10.35 2.52
C ASN A 88 -12.97 10.48 1.50
N GLU A 89 -12.19 9.42 1.29
CA GLU A 89 -11.13 9.40 0.28
C GLU A 89 -11.63 9.76 -1.13
N PRO A 90 -12.77 9.22 -1.63
CA PRO A 90 -13.28 9.62 -2.95
C PRO A 90 -13.56 11.13 -3.06
N VAL A 91 -14.09 11.74 -2.01
CA VAL A 91 -14.38 13.18 -1.97
C VAL A 91 -13.09 13.99 -2.03
N ALA A 92 -12.04 13.56 -1.33
CA ALA A 92 -10.74 14.22 -1.37
C ALA A 92 -10.09 14.14 -2.77
N LEU A 93 -10.26 13.02 -3.48
CA LEU A 93 -9.77 12.85 -4.84
C LEU A 93 -10.56 13.69 -5.85
N GLU A 94 -11.89 13.79 -5.70
CA GLU A 94 -12.74 14.68 -6.52
C GLU A 94 -12.38 16.16 -6.34
N GLU A 95 -12.11 16.59 -5.10
CA GLU A 95 -11.65 17.94 -4.82
C GLU A 95 -10.28 18.19 -5.46
N TYR A 96 -9.36 17.23 -5.38
CA TYR A 96 -8.08 17.32 -6.07
C TYR A 96 -8.25 17.47 -7.59
N GLU A 97 -9.15 16.69 -8.21
CA GLU A 97 -9.43 16.82 -9.65
C GLU A 97 -9.90 18.23 -10.01
N THR A 98 -10.78 18.80 -9.18
CA THR A 98 -11.38 20.12 -9.38
C THR A 98 -10.34 21.22 -9.22
N VAL A 99 -9.57 21.21 -8.14
CA VAL A 99 -8.54 22.22 -7.84
C VAL A 99 -7.43 22.22 -8.89
N HIS A 100 -7.01 21.04 -9.33
CA HIS A 100 -5.88 20.90 -10.26
C HIS A 100 -6.29 20.81 -11.73
N GLN A 101 -7.59 20.78 -12.03
CA GLN A 101 -8.12 20.59 -13.38
C GLN A 101 -7.48 19.38 -14.09
N ALA A 102 -7.26 18.30 -13.32
CA ALA A 102 -6.52 17.13 -13.74
C ALA A 102 -7.25 15.86 -13.29
N LYS A 103 -7.32 14.85 -14.15
CA LYS A 103 -7.99 13.59 -13.80
C LYS A 103 -7.11 12.70 -12.93
N VAL A 104 -7.76 11.98 -12.03
CA VAL A 104 -7.17 10.98 -11.15
C VAL A 104 -7.56 9.59 -11.65
N GLY A 105 -6.56 8.83 -12.07
CA GLY A 105 -6.67 7.41 -12.35
C GLY A 105 -6.43 6.58 -11.09
N ARG A 106 -6.95 5.35 -11.09
CA ARG A 106 -6.64 4.33 -10.09
C ARG A 106 -5.61 3.34 -10.62
N LEU A 107 -4.73 2.88 -9.73
CA LEU A 107 -3.85 1.74 -9.95
C LEU A 107 -4.17 0.66 -8.93
N GLY A 108 -3.88 -0.59 -9.28
CA GLY A 108 -3.91 -1.69 -8.32
C GLY A 108 -2.64 -1.74 -7.47
N LEU A 109 -2.25 -2.95 -7.06
CA LEU A 109 -0.98 -3.17 -6.40
C LEU A 109 0.18 -3.03 -7.39
N VAL A 110 1.01 -2.01 -7.18
CA VAL A 110 2.27 -1.79 -7.90
C VAL A 110 3.38 -2.46 -7.11
N VAL A 111 4.03 -3.45 -7.70
CA VAL A 111 5.18 -4.16 -7.11
C VAL A 111 6.43 -3.85 -7.93
N ALA A 112 7.54 -3.58 -7.27
CA ALA A 112 8.83 -3.33 -7.93
C ALA A 112 9.58 -4.66 -8.12
N PRO A 113 9.76 -5.18 -9.36
CA PRO A 113 10.40 -6.48 -9.60
C PRO A 113 11.82 -6.61 -9.04
N GLU A 114 12.57 -5.51 -8.94
CA GLU A 114 13.93 -5.45 -8.41
C GLU A 114 13.98 -5.64 -6.89
N VAL A 115 12.90 -5.25 -6.22
CA VAL A 115 12.69 -5.40 -4.78
C VAL A 115 11.30 -5.99 -4.56
N PRO A 116 11.10 -7.26 -4.93
CA PRO A 116 9.78 -7.88 -5.10
C PRO A 116 9.04 -8.18 -3.79
N TRP A 117 9.57 -7.67 -2.68
CA TRP A 117 8.96 -7.67 -1.35
C TRP A 117 8.48 -6.26 -0.97
N LEU A 118 8.58 -5.28 -1.88
CA LEU A 118 8.09 -3.92 -1.74
C LEU A 118 6.96 -3.67 -2.76
N GLY A 119 5.77 -3.37 -2.23
CA GLY A 119 4.59 -3.03 -3.01
C GLY A 119 3.85 -1.83 -2.44
N TYR A 120 3.13 -1.13 -3.32
CA TYR A 120 2.32 0.05 -2.97
C TYR A 120 1.00 0.05 -3.75
N SER A 121 -0.05 0.58 -3.13
CA SER A 121 -1.35 0.80 -3.77
C SER A 121 -1.71 2.27 -3.56
N PRO A 122 -1.39 3.17 -4.51
CA PRO A 122 -1.69 4.59 -4.36
C PRO A 122 -3.19 4.83 -4.33
N ASP A 123 -3.63 5.83 -3.57
CA ASP A 123 -5.03 6.26 -3.55
C ASP A 123 -5.42 6.84 -4.92
N GLY A 124 -4.47 7.52 -5.59
CA GLY A 124 -4.66 8.00 -6.96
C GLY A 124 -3.37 8.30 -7.70
N VAL A 125 -3.48 8.37 -9.03
CA VAL A 125 -2.41 8.86 -9.91
C VAL A 125 -2.95 9.89 -10.88
N SER A 126 -2.21 10.97 -11.12
CA SER A 126 -2.61 12.02 -12.05
C SER A 126 -1.48 12.39 -13.00
N SER A 127 -1.83 12.96 -14.14
CA SER A 127 -0.88 13.55 -15.09
C SER A 127 -1.15 15.04 -15.18
N GLN A 128 -0.15 15.84 -14.82
CA GLN A 128 -0.21 17.30 -14.89
C GLN A 128 0.89 17.79 -15.83
N GLY A 129 0.51 18.13 -17.07
CA GLY A 129 1.46 18.44 -18.13
C GLY A 129 2.43 17.28 -18.40
N ASN A 130 3.73 17.49 -18.18
CA ASN A 130 4.77 16.46 -18.34
C ASN A 130 5.10 15.69 -17.04
N ARG A 131 4.38 15.95 -15.94
CA ARG A 131 4.63 15.33 -14.63
C ARG A 131 3.59 14.26 -14.34
N ARG A 132 4.05 13.15 -13.77
CA ARG A 132 3.20 12.13 -13.15
C ARG A 132 3.17 12.39 -11.64
N VAL A 133 1.99 12.39 -11.06
CA VAL A 133 1.76 12.66 -9.64
C VAL A 133 1.16 11.42 -8.99
N LEU A 134 1.75 10.98 -7.89
CA LEU A 134 1.16 9.99 -6.98
C LEU A 134 0.41 10.74 -5.88
N ILE A 135 -0.77 10.23 -5.53
CA ILE A 135 -1.66 10.85 -4.55
C ILE A 135 -1.87 9.86 -3.41
N GLU A 136 -1.60 10.35 -2.19
CA GLU A 136 -1.89 9.69 -0.92
C GLU A 136 -2.83 10.62 -0.15
N ALA A 137 -4.11 10.29 -0.14
CA ALA A 137 -5.15 11.05 0.55
C ALA A 137 -5.13 10.75 2.06
N LYS A 138 -5.46 11.78 2.84
CA LYS A 138 -5.63 11.67 4.29
C LYS A 138 -6.88 12.43 4.71
N CYS A 139 -7.80 11.71 5.36
CA CYS A 139 -9.07 12.27 5.83
C CYS A 139 -9.11 12.21 7.37
N PRO A 140 -8.50 13.18 8.07
CA PRO A 140 -8.47 13.18 9.53
C PRO A 140 -9.83 13.58 10.12
N MET A 141 -10.35 12.78 11.06
CA MET A 141 -11.60 13.08 11.79
C MET A 141 -11.57 14.44 12.50
N LEU A 142 -10.41 14.83 13.06
CA LEU A 142 -10.24 16.09 13.79
C LEU A 142 -10.44 17.33 12.91
N GLY A 143 -10.26 17.21 11.59
CA GLY A 143 -10.49 18.31 10.65
C GLY A 143 -11.98 18.60 10.37
N LYS A 144 -12.88 17.76 10.89
CA LYS A 144 -14.34 17.94 10.73
C LYS A 144 -14.90 19.09 11.56
N GLU A 145 -14.24 19.45 12.66
CA GLU A 145 -14.78 20.39 13.65
C GLU A 145 -14.55 21.87 13.28
N THR A 146 -13.82 22.17 12.20
CA THR A 146 -13.45 23.54 11.81
C THR A 146 -14.03 24.01 10.48
N ALA A 147 -15.08 23.35 9.97
CA ALA A 147 -15.80 23.75 8.75
C ALA A 147 -17.14 24.42 9.09
#